data_AF-A0A383A6E2-F1
#
_entry.id   AF-A0A383A6E2-F1
#
_cell.length_a   1.000
_cell.length_b   1.000
_cell.length_c   1.000
_cell.angle_alpha   90.00
_cell.angle_beta   90.00
_cell.angle_gamma   90.00
#
_symmetry.space_group_name_H-M   'P 1'
#
loop_
_entity.id
_entity.type
_entity.pdbx_description
1 polymer ?
#
loop_
_entity_poly.entity_id
_entity_poly.type
_entity_poly.pdbx_seq_one_letter_code
_entity_poly.pdbx_strand_id
1 'polypeptide(L)'
;SLSGEISAEELKNELSLYNFKLVGIMTGEYESYVSLINSSGEILTLQLHEELSEGVKLIALKPEEAVFQKADEKYLIINFKNQIKETSEAF
;
A
#
# COMPACT_ATOMS: atom_id res chain seq x y z
N SER A 1 21.20 9.78 1.86
CA SER A 1 19.78 10.15 1.72
C SER A 1 19.30 9.74 0.34
N LEU A 2 18.73 8.54 0.23
CA LEU A 2 17.99 8.13 -0.96
C LEU A 2 16.52 8.11 -0.57
N SER A 3 15.89 9.28 -0.58
CA SER A 3 14.49 9.34 -0.98
C SER A 3 14.51 8.96 -2.47
N GLY A 4 14.22 7.70 -2.79
CA GLY A 4 14.09 7.27 -4.18
C GLY A 4 13.10 8.19 -4.88
N GLU A 5 13.49 8.79 -5.99
CA GLU A 5 12.56 9.56 -6.82
C GLU A 5 11.50 8.60 -7.34
N ILE A 6 10.23 8.86 -6.99
CA ILE A 6 9.08 8.12 -7.54
C ILE A 6 9.07 8.37 -9.05
N SER A 7 9.06 7.30 -9.85
CA SER A 7 9.08 7.45 -11.30
C SER A 7 7.80 8.12 -11.82
N ALA A 8 7.91 8.83 -12.95
CA ALA A 8 6.74 9.46 -13.59
C ALA A 8 5.70 8.42 -14.03
N GLU A 9 6.15 7.22 -14.42
CA GLU A 9 5.30 6.07 -14.73
C GLU A 9 4.50 5.60 -13.50
N GLU A 10 5.13 5.55 -12.32
CA GLU A 10 4.48 5.12 -11.08
C GLU A 10 3.50 6.17 -10.54
N LEU A 11 3.65 7.46 -10.91
CA LEU A 11 2.64 8.49 -10.63
C LEU A 11 1.46 8.47 -11.62
N LYS A 12 1.70 8.05 -12.87
CA LYS A 12 0.66 7.94 -13.91
C LYS A 12 -0.21 6.68 -13.78
N ASN A 13 0.28 5.65 -13.09
CA ASN A 13 -0.50 4.45 -12.82
C ASN A 13 -1.61 4.78 -11.81
N GLU A 14 -2.88 4.75 -12.26
CA GLU A 14 -4.04 5.02 -11.41
C GLU A 14 -4.11 4.09 -10.18
N LEU A 15 -3.59 2.87 -10.30
CA LEU A 15 -3.51 1.89 -9.22
C LEU A 15 -2.22 1.98 -8.39
N SER A 16 -1.41 3.02 -8.57
CA SER A 16 -0.26 3.29 -7.73
C SER A 16 -0.68 3.61 -6.30
N LEU A 17 0.00 3.02 -5.30
CA LEU A 17 -0.29 3.29 -3.88
C LEU A 17 -0.20 4.79 -3.54
N TYR A 18 0.62 5.57 -4.26
CA TYR A 18 0.75 7.01 -4.09
C TYR A 18 -0.53 7.80 -4.43
N ASN A 19 -1.47 7.19 -5.15
CA ASN A 19 -2.76 7.77 -5.50
C ASN A 19 -3.88 7.43 -4.49
N PHE A 20 -3.55 6.69 -3.43
CA PHE A 20 -4.49 6.27 -2.40
C PHE A 20 -4.16 6.85 -1.01
N LYS A 21 -5.17 6.88 -0.17
CA LYS A 21 -5.07 7.15 1.26
C LYS A 21 -5.55 5.94 2.06
N LEU A 22 -4.86 5.62 3.16
CA LEU A 22 -5.30 4.58 4.07
C LEU A 22 -6.47 5.10 4.94
N VAL A 23 -7.62 4.43 4.88
CA VAL A 23 -8.83 4.83 5.62
C VAL A 23 -9.37 3.77 6.56
N GLY A 24 -8.91 2.53 6.45
CA GLY A 24 -9.30 1.47 7.38
C GLY A 24 -8.33 0.29 7.36
N ILE A 25 -8.08 -0.26 8.54
CA ILE A 25 -7.49 -1.59 8.73
C ILE A 25 -8.48 -2.37 9.58
N MET A 26 -8.89 -3.54 9.10
CA MET A 26 -9.84 -4.42 9.76
C MET A 26 -9.17 -5.78 9.94
N THR A 27 -8.87 -6.13 11.19
CA THR A 27 -8.24 -7.42 11.52
C THR A 27 -9.27 -8.35 12.13
N GLY A 28 -9.41 -9.55 11.57
CA GLY A 28 -10.20 -10.65 12.12
C GLY A 28 -9.33 -11.86 12.43
N GLU A 29 -9.93 -12.87 13.06
CA GLU A 29 -9.27 -14.15 13.37
C GLU A 29 -8.84 -14.90 12.10
N TYR A 30 -9.66 -14.82 11.04
CA TYR A 30 -9.43 -15.55 9.80
C TYR A 30 -8.95 -14.65 8.67
N GLU A 31 -9.57 -13.48 8.54
CA GLU A 31 -9.32 -12.57 7.42
C GLU A 31 -9.02 -11.18 7.93
N SER A 32 -8.11 -10.51 7.22
CA SER A 32 -7.76 -9.13 7.48
C SER A 32 -7.77 -8.34 6.19
N TYR A 33 -8.24 -7.11 6.28
CA TYR A 33 -8.52 -6.24 5.14
C TYR A 33 -7.94 -4.86 5.38
N VAL A 34 -7.61 -4.18 4.27
CA VAL A 34 -7.31 -2.76 4.22
C VAL A 34 -8.32 -2.06 3.31
N SER A 35 -8.73 -0.85 3.67
CA SER A 35 -9.52 0.02 2.80
C SER A 35 -8.70 1.26 2.44
N LEU A 36 -8.59 1.48 1.14
CA LEU A 36 -7.88 2.57 0.49
C LEU A 36 -8.89 3.46 -0.24
N ILE A 37 -8.73 4.78 -0.18
CA ILE A 37 -9.57 5.73 -0.93
C ILE A 37 -8.71 6.51 -1.92
N ASN A 38 -9.15 6.63 -3.17
CA ASN A 38 -8.48 7.44 -4.19
C ASN A 38 -8.98 8.90 -4.17
N SER A 39 -8.48 9.73 -5.09
CA SER A 39 -8.86 11.16 -5.20
C SER A 39 -10.27 11.41 -5.72
N SER A 40 -10.91 10.43 -6.39
CA SER A 40 -12.31 10.51 -6.82
C SER A 40 -13.29 10.17 -5.68
N GLY A 41 -12.79 9.62 -4.57
CA GLY A 41 -13.60 9.18 -3.43
C GLY A 41 -14.05 7.73 -3.52
N GLU A 42 -13.56 6.97 -4.50
CA GLU A 42 -13.81 5.54 -4.61
C GLU A 42 -12.96 4.78 -3.58
N ILE A 43 -13.59 3.81 -2.93
CA ILE A 43 -12.94 2.95 -1.93
C ILE A 43 -12.64 1.59 -2.57
N LEU A 44 -11.37 1.20 -2.49
CA LEU A 44 -10.90 -0.14 -2.77
C LEU A 44 -10.63 -0.85 -1.44
N THR A 45 -11.15 -2.07 -1.28
CA THR A 45 -10.84 -2.93 -0.15
C THR A 45 -10.05 -4.13 -0.64
N LEU A 46 -8.90 -4.39 -0.01
CA LEU A 46 -8.03 -5.53 -0.31
C LEU A 46 -7.94 -6.44 0.92
N GLN A 47 -8.07 -7.74 0.69
CA GLN A 47 -7.74 -8.79 1.64
C GLN A 47 -6.23 -9.04 1.64
N LEU A 48 -5.70 -9.53 2.76
CA LEU A 48 -4.30 -9.97 2.86
C LEU A 48 -3.96 -10.95 1.71
N HIS A 49 -2.81 -10.71 1.06
CA HIS A 49 -2.30 -11.40 -0.14
C HIS A 49 -2.92 -11.02 -1.49
N GLU A 50 -3.91 -10.11 -1.54
CA GLU A 50 -4.39 -9.53 -2.80
C GLU A 50 -3.43 -8.46 -3.34
N GLU A 51 -3.51 -8.23 -4.66
CA GLU A 51 -2.72 -7.21 -5.35
C GLU A 51 -3.52 -5.93 -5.54
N LEU A 52 -2.88 -4.79 -5.22
CA LEU A 52 -3.39 -3.46 -5.55
C LEU A 52 -3.25 -3.19 -7.05
N SER A 53 -2.09 -3.56 -7.59
CA SER A 53 -1.74 -3.50 -9.01
C SER A 53 -0.77 -4.64 -9.31
N GLU A 54 -0.52 -4.91 -10.59
CA GLU A 54 0.44 -5.93 -11.01
C GLU A 54 1.78 -5.79 -10.25
N GLY A 55 2.13 -6.82 -9.48
CA GLY A 55 3.38 -6.86 -8.72
C GLY A 55 3.43 -5.99 -7.46
N VAL A 56 2.29 -5.48 -6.97
CA VAL A 56 2.17 -4.75 -5.69
C VAL A 56 1.16 -5.45 -4.79
N LYS A 57 1.65 -6.33 -3.92
CA LYS A 57 0.82 -7.25 -3.11
C LYS A 57 0.74 -6.82 -1.66
N LEU A 58 -0.45 -6.83 -1.07
CA LEU A 58 -0.62 -6.64 0.37
C LEU A 58 -0.09 -7.88 1.11
N ILE A 59 0.99 -7.75 1.88
CA ILE A 59 1.62 -8.90 2.56
C ILE A 59 1.59 -8.82 4.08
N ALA A 60 1.32 -7.65 4.65
CA ALA A 60 1.15 -7.52 6.09
C ALA A 60 0.28 -6.33 6.48
N LEU A 61 -0.35 -6.48 7.63
CA LEU A 61 -1.13 -5.46 8.30
C LEU A 61 -0.63 -5.32 9.73
N LYS A 62 -0.36 -4.08 10.13
CA LYS A 62 -0.08 -3.71 11.51
C LYS A 62 -1.16 -2.74 11.98
N PRO A 63 -1.30 -2.47 13.29
CA PRO A 63 -2.37 -1.61 13.78
C PRO A 63 -2.43 -0.21 13.14
N GLU A 64 -1.31 0.33 12.68
CA GLU A 64 -1.22 1.70 12.15
C GLU A 64 -0.77 1.80 10.68
N GLU A 65 -0.41 0.67 10.05
CA GLU A 65 0.17 0.65 8.72
C GLU A 65 -0.15 -0.62 7.94
N ALA A 66 -0.25 -0.46 6.61
CA ALA A 66 -0.36 -1.55 5.65
C ALA A 66 0.93 -1.67 4.85
N VAL A 67 1.36 -2.90 4.61
CA VAL A 67 2.64 -3.21 3.94
C VAL A 67 2.39 -3.95 2.64
N PHE A 68 2.89 -3.37 1.55
CA PHE A 68 2.85 -3.94 0.23
C PHE A 68 4.25 -4.36 -0.22
N GLN A 69 4.36 -5.52 -0.86
CA GLN A 69 5.58 -5.99 -1.51
C GLN A 69 5.53 -5.67 -3.00
N LYS A 70 6.59 -5.05 -3.51
CA LYS A 70 6.83 -4.83 -4.94
C LYS A 70 7.53 -6.05 -5.55
N ALA A 71 7.40 -6.22 -6.86
CA ALA A 71 8.06 -7.30 -7.62
C ALA A 71 9.60 -7.27 -7.54
N ASP A 72 10.21 -6.13 -7.19
CA ASP A 72 11.65 -5.96 -6.97
C ASP A 72 12.09 -6.23 -5.52
N GLU A 73 11.25 -6.93 -4.74
CA GLU A 73 11.48 -7.31 -3.33
C GLU A 73 11.57 -6.12 -2.36
N LYS A 74 11.21 -4.92 -2.80
CA LYS A 74 11.04 -3.76 -1.91
C LYS A 74 9.65 -3.74 -1.29
N TYR A 75 9.53 -2.98 -0.21
CA TYR A 75 8.29 -2.77 0.51
C TYR A 75 7.82 -1.33 0.39
N LEU A 76 6.52 -1.14 0.19
CA LEU A 76 5.81 0.12 0.35
C LEU A 76 4.96 0.05 1.62
N ILE A 77 5.20 0.97 2.55
CA ILE A 77 4.51 1.03 3.83
C ILE A 77 3.72 2.33 3.88
N ILE A 78 2.39 2.23 4.02
CA ILE A 78 1.48 3.38 4.15
C ILE A 78 0.84 3.39 5.53
N ASN A 79 0.76 4.56 6.15
CA ASN A 79 0.07 4.77 7.43
C ASN A 79 -1.14 5.70 7.30
N PHE A 80 -1.91 5.84 8.38
CA PHE A 80 -3.10 6.71 8.43
C PHE A 80 -2.82 8.21 8.22
N LYS A 81 -1.55 8.63 8.28
CA LYS A 81 -1.13 10.01 7.94
C LYS A 81 -0.83 10.18 6.45
N ASN A 82 -1.07 9.14 5.64
CA ASN A 82 -0.70 9.05 4.22
C ASN A 82 0.80 9.26 3.97
N GLN A 83 1.63 8.88 4.95
CA GLN A 83 3.06 8.82 4.73
C GLN A 83 3.36 7.47 4.09
N ILE A 84 4.03 7.50 2.95
CA ILE A 84 4.48 6.31 2.24
C ILE A 84 6.00 6.22 2.39
N LYS A 85 6.48 5.07 2.88
CA LYS A 85 7.91 4.74 2.97
C LYS A 85 8.20 3.58 2.04
N GLU A 86 9.18 3.75 1.16
CA GLU A 86 9.77 2.66 0.39
C GLU A 86 11.04 2.15 1.10
N THR A 87 11.21 0.84 1.23
CA THR A 87 12.39 0.25 1.89
C THR A 87 12.73 -1.14 1.35
N SER A 88 13.99 -1.52 1.45
CA SER A 88 14.46 -2.89 1.21
C SER A 88 14.68 -3.67 2.51
N GLU A 89 14.48 -3.04 3.66
CA GLU A 89 14.58 -3.68 4.97
C GLU A 89 13.26 -4.39 5.30
N ALA A 90 13.36 -5.53 6.00
CA ALA A 90 12.18 -6.19 6.54
C ALA A 90 11.44 -5.26 7.52
N PHE A 91 10.12 -5.39 7.56
CA PHE A 91 9.21 -4.49 8.25
C PHE A 91 8.64 -5.07 9.54
#